data_AF-A0A519UYC3-F1
#
_entry.id   AF-A0A519UYC3-F1
#
_cell.length_a   1.000
_cell.length_b   1.000
_cell.length_c   1.000
_cell.angle_alpha   90.00
_cell.angle_beta   90.00
_cell.angle_gamma   90.00
#
_symmetry.space_group_name_H-M   'P 1'
#
loop_
_entity.id
_entity.type
_entity.pdbx_description
1 polymer ?
#
loop_
_entity_poly.entity_id
_entity_poly.type
_entity_poly.pdbx_seq_one_letter_code
_entity_poly.pdbx_strand_id
1 'polypeptide(L)'
;MNRITEQESKYNDIDKMSVLEILTNINNEDKLVPLAVEKALPQIEKLASAVAERMSKGGRLFYIGAGTSGRLGVVDASECPPTFGVSFDTVVGIIAGGDTAIRRAVEFAEDNATQAWVDLQEYQINEKDCLVGLAASGTTPYVIGGLNTARKHGVLT
;
A
#
# COMPACT_ATOMS: atom_id res chain seq x y z
N MET A 1 -8.85 -7.32 19.26
CA MET A 1 -9.18 -7.30 17.82
C MET A 1 -8.65 -8.59 17.22
N ASN A 2 -9.46 -9.36 16.50
CA ASN A 2 -9.01 -10.62 15.91
C ASN A 2 -8.24 -10.31 14.61
N ARG A 3 -6.92 -10.58 14.55
CA ARG A 3 -6.09 -10.29 13.36
C ARG A 3 -6.19 -11.46 12.38
N ILE A 4 -7.01 -11.32 11.34
CA ILE A 4 -7.21 -12.37 10.32
C ILE A 4 -5.88 -12.72 9.63
N THR A 5 -4.97 -11.75 9.43
CA THR A 5 -3.66 -11.97 8.81
C THR A 5 -2.73 -12.90 9.60
N GLU A 6 -2.96 -13.05 10.90
CA GLU A 6 -2.14 -13.88 11.80
C GLU A 6 -2.83 -15.19 12.19
N GLN A 7 -4.00 -15.50 11.58
CA GLN A 7 -4.69 -16.76 11.83
C GLN A 7 -4.01 -17.91 11.10
N GLU A 8 -4.17 -19.12 11.66
CA GLU A 8 -3.75 -20.34 10.99
C GLU A 8 -4.46 -20.51 9.64
N SER A 9 -3.79 -21.21 8.73
CA SER A 9 -4.33 -21.55 7.42
C SER A 9 -5.59 -22.41 7.55
N LYS A 10 -6.52 -22.29 6.58
CA LYS A 10 -7.66 -23.22 6.45
C LYS A 10 -7.22 -24.64 6.03
N TYR A 11 -5.97 -24.79 5.61
CA TYR A 11 -5.37 -26.04 5.16
C TYR A 11 -4.36 -26.53 6.19
N ASN A 12 -4.45 -27.80 6.56
CA ASN A 12 -3.52 -28.48 7.46
C ASN A 12 -2.53 -29.33 6.66
N ASP A 13 -1.39 -29.67 7.26
CA ASP A 13 -0.42 -30.63 6.70
C ASP A 13 0.01 -30.32 5.25
N ILE A 14 0.19 -29.04 4.92
CA ILE A 14 0.55 -28.60 3.56
C ILE A 14 1.87 -29.22 3.07
N ASP A 15 2.78 -29.55 4.00
CA ASP A 15 4.04 -30.22 3.76
C ASP A 15 3.90 -31.70 3.35
N LYS A 16 2.72 -32.30 3.57
CA LYS A 16 2.40 -33.68 3.19
C LYS A 16 1.58 -33.78 1.90
N MET A 17 1.09 -32.65 1.36
CA MET A 17 0.31 -32.60 0.14
C MET A 17 1.18 -32.81 -1.11
N SER A 18 0.59 -33.37 -2.16
CA SER A 18 1.21 -33.33 -3.49
C SER A 18 1.32 -31.90 -4.02
N VAL A 19 2.25 -31.65 -4.93
CA VAL A 19 2.43 -30.33 -5.57
C VAL A 19 1.13 -29.84 -6.23
N LEU A 20 0.37 -30.75 -6.87
CA LEU A 20 -0.90 -30.39 -7.51
C LEU A 20 -1.96 -29.93 -6.49
N GLU A 21 -2.04 -30.58 -5.33
CA GLU A 21 -2.96 -30.19 -4.26
C GLU A 21 -2.58 -28.81 -3.70
N ILE A 22 -1.30 -28.55 -3.45
CA ILE A 22 -0.81 -27.24 -2.99
C ILE A 22 -1.21 -26.14 -3.98
N LEU A 23 -0.91 -26.33 -5.28
CA LEU A 23 -1.26 -25.36 -6.32
C LEU A 23 -2.78 -25.16 -6.44
N THR A 24 -3.55 -26.24 -6.33
CA THR A 24 -5.02 -26.18 -6.36
C THR A 24 -5.56 -25.37 -5.18
N ASN A 25 -4.99 -25.55 -3.98
CA ASN A 25 -5.39 -24.85 -2.77
C ASN A 25 -5.03 -23.37 -2.82
N ILE A 26 -3.83 -23.01 -3.27
CA ILE A 26 -3.43 -21.60 -3.49
C ILE A 26 -4.40 -20.92 -4.46
N ASN A 27 -4.65 -21.55 -5.62
CA ASN A 27 -5.58 -21.00 -6.61
C ASN A 27 -7.03 -20.91 -6.10
N ASN A 28 -7.44 -21.75 -5.15
CA ASN A 28 -8.76 -21.64 -4.53
C ASN A 28 -8.87 -20.42 -3.59
N GLU A 29 -7.81 -20.09 -2.84
CA GLU A 29 -7.77 -18.85 -2.04
C GLU A 29 -7.66 -17.61 -2.94
N ASP A 30 -6.90 -17.66 -4.04
CA ASP A 30 -6.76 -16.54 -4.98
C ASP A 30 -8.11 -16.12 -5.58
N LYS A 31 -9.01 -17.07 -5.87
CA LYS A 31 -10.37 -16.80 -6.34
C LYS A 31 -11.20 -15.94 -5.39
N LEU A 32 -10.84 -15.89 -4.11
CA LEU A 32 -11.54 -15.09 -3.10
C LEU A 32 -11.16 -13.60 -3.18
N VAL A 33 -10.00 -13.27 -3.76
CA VAL A 33 -9.50 -11.88 -3.81
C VAL A 33 -10.41 -10.97 -4.63
N PRO A 34 -10.82 -11.31 -5.88
CA PRO A 34 -11.76 -10.48 -6.64
C PRO A 34 -13.09 -10.27 -5.90
N LEU A 35 -13.59 -11.28 -5.20
CA LEU A 35 -14.83 -11.18 -4.40
C LEU A 35 -14.67 -10.27 -3.18
N ALA A 36 -13.47 -10.20 -2.60
CA ALA A 36 -13.16 -9.25 -1.53
C ALA A 36 -13.07 -7.82 -2.07
N VAL A 37 -12.45 -7.63 -3.24
CA VAL A 37 -12.37 -6.32 -3.92
C VAL A 37 -13.77 -5.82 -4.32
N GLU A 38 -14.64 -6.70 -4.81
CA GLU A 38 -16.04 -6.37 -5.15
C GLU A 38 -16.77 -5.72 -3.97
N LYS A 39 -16.58 -6.26 -2.76
CA LYS A 39 -17.18 -5.72 -1.53
C LYS A 39 -16.61 -4.35 -1.12
N ALA A 40 -15.41 -4.00 -1.59
CA ALA A 40 -14.74 -2.74 -1.30
C ALA A 40 -15.00 -1.64 -2.35
N LEU A 41 -15.72 -1.96 -3.44
CA LEU A 41 -15.98 -1.00 -4.52
C LEU A 41 -16.58 0.34 -4.05
N PRO A 42 -17.55 0.39 -3.11
CA PRO A 42 -18.09 1.68 -2.64
C PRO A 42 -17.04 2.57 -1.93
N GLN A 43 -16.03 1.97 -1.30
CA GLN A 43 -14.93 2.69 -0.64
C GLN A 43 -13.87 3.10 -1.67
N ILE A 44 -13.56 2.22 -2.61
CA ILE A 44 -12.64 2.50 -3.72
C ILE A 44 -13.18 3.64 -4.58
N GLU A 45 -14.48 3.67 -4.88
CA GLU A 45 -15.13 4.77 -5.61
C GLU A 45 -14.92 6.13 -4.92
N LYS A 46 -15.15 6.18 -3.60
CA LYS A 46 -14.94 7.40 -2.80
C LYS A 46 -13.48 7.86 -2.85
N LEU A 47 -12.55 6.92 -2.69
CA LEU A 47 -11.11 7.21 -2.76
C LEU A 47 -10.73 7.73 -4.15
N ALA A 48 -11.07 6.99 -5.21
CA ALA A 48 -10.74 7.34 -6.59
C ALA A 48 -11.31 8.70 -6.98
N SER A 49 -12.56 9.00 -6.61
CA SER A 49 -13.20 10.28 -6.90
C SER A 49 -12.49 11.44 -6.20
N ALA A 50 -12.16 11.29 -4.92
CA ALA A 50 -11.47 12.34 -4.14
C ALA A 50 -10.03 12.57 -4.62
N VAL A 51 -9.32 11.49 -4.98
CA VAL A 51 -7.98 11.56 -5.57
C VAL A 51 -8.02 12.26 -6.92
N ALA A 52 -8.94 11.88 -7.81
CA ALA A 52 -9.09 12.52 -9.12
C ALA A 52 -9.39 14.02 -9.00
N GLU A 53 -10.27 14.42 -8.06
CA GLU A 53 -10.57 15.82 -7.79
C GLU A 53 -9.30 16.61 -7.40
N ARG A 54 -8.49 16.06 -6.48
CA ARG A 54 -7.24 16.68 -6.01
C ARG A 54 -6.19 16.76 -7.10
N MET A 55 -6.01 15.70 -7.86
CA MET A 55 -5.06 15.66 -8.98
C MET A 55 -5.45 16.65 -10.08
N SER A 56 -6.73 16.84 -10.35
CA SER A 56 -7.20 17.86 -11.32
C SER A 56 -6.83 19.30 -10.92
N LYS A 57 -6.57 19.53 -9.63
CA LYS A 57 -6.14 20.83 -9.06
C LYS A 57 -4.61 20.93 -8.89
N GLY A 58 -3.86 20.01 -9.50
CA GLY A 58 -2.40 19.96 -9.46
C GLY A 58 -1.81 19.24 -8.24
N GLY A 59 -2.62 18.49 -7.49
CA GLY A 59 -2.14 17.59 -6.43
C GLY A 59 -1.51 16.31 -6.98
N ARG A 60 -0.75 15.62 -6.13
CA ARG A 60 -0.10 14.33 -6.43
C ARG A 60 -0.71 13.20 -5.60
N LEU A 61 -0.47 11.97 -6.02
CA LEU A 61 -0.84 10.77 -5.27
C LEU A 61 0.42 10.09 -4.71
N PHE A 62 0.43 9.86 -3.40
CA PHE A 62 1.50 9.15 -2.70
C PHE A 62 1.01 7.80 -2.17
N TYR A 63 1.78 6.75 -2.41
CA TYR A 63 1.66 5.47 -1.71
C TYR A 63 2.75 5.37 -0.65
N ILE A 64 2.38 4.96 0.57
CA ILE A 64 3.36 4.57 1.60
C ILE A 64 3.12 3.14 2.07
N GLY A 65 4.19 2.38 2.27
CA GLY A 65 4.09 1.03 2.80
C GLY A 65 5.45 0.46 3.21
N ALA A 66 5.43 -0.69 3.86
CA ALA A 66 6.63 -1.48 4.15
C ALA A 66 6.59 -2.82 3.40
N GLY A 67 7.76 -3.43 3.20
CA GLY A 67 7.86 -4.76 2.60
C GLY A 67 7.10 -4.89 1.28
N THR A 68 6.28 -5.94 1.14
CA THR A 68 5.48 -6.19 -0.06
C THR A 68 4.51 -5.06 -0.36
N SER A 69 3.85 -4.48 0.65
CA SER A 69 2.90 -3.38 0.46
C SER A 69 3.60 -2.14 -0.12
N GLY A 70 4.77 -1.78 0.39
CA GLY A 70 5.58 -0.69 -0.16
C GLY A 70 6.03 -0.95 -1.59
N ARG A 71 6.48 -2.19 -1.89
CA ARG A 71 6.90 -2.58 -3.25
C ARG A 71 5.76 -2.48 -4.26
N LEU A 72 4.54 -2.90 -3.89
CA LEU A 72 3.38 -2.78 -4.78
C LEU A 72 3.04 -1.31 -5.08
N GLY A 73 3.17 -0.41 -4.09
CA GLY A 73 3.02 1.03 -4.32
C GLY A 73 4.08 1.60 -5.28
N VAL A 74 5.34 1.11 -5.20
CA VAL A 74 6.40 1.48 -6.15
C VAL A 74 6.10 0.97 -7.57
N VAL A 75 5.61 -0.27 -7.70
CA VAL A 75 5.25 -0.86 -9.00
C VAL A 75 4.15 -0.04 -9.68
N ASP A 76 3.04 0.22 -9.00
CA ASP A 76 1.90 0.98 -9.55
C ASP A 76 2.32 2.40 -9.98
N ALA A 77 3.06 3.11 -9.12
CA ALA A 77 3.58 4.45 -9.43
C ALA A 77 4.50 4.44 -10.67
N SER A 78 5.35 3.42 -10.82
CA SER A 78 6.32 3.33 -11.94
C SER A 78 5.66 3.10 -13.30
N GLU A 79 4.46 2.53 -13.33
CA GLU A 79 3.70 2.25 -14.55
C GLU A 79 2.88 3.47 -15.02
N CYS A 80 2.65 4.45 -14.14
CA CYS A 80 1.84 5.63 -14.47
C CYS A 80 2.43 6.50 -15.60
N PRO A 81 3.73 6.89 -15.59
CA PRO A 81 4.32 7.69 -16.67
C PRO A 81 4.24 7.06 -18.07
N PRO A 82 4.65 5.79 -18.29
CA PRO A 82 4.57 5.19 -19.62
C PRO A 82 3.15 4.88 -20.07
N THR A 83 2.21 4.66 -19.14
CA THR A 83 0.81 4.30 -19.47
C THR A 83 -0.04 5.53 -19.76
N PHE A 84 0.11 6.60 -18.97
CA PHE A 84 -0.77 7.77 -19.02
C PHE A 84 -0.06 9.06 -19.49
N GLY A 85 1.26 9.02 -19.72
CA GLY A 85 2.04 10.18 -20.18
C GLY A 85 2.21 11.27 -19.12
N VAL A 86 2.07 10.93 -17.84
CA VAL A 86 2.21 11.86 -16.70
C VAL A 86 3.66 11.95 -16.23
N SER A 87 3.97 12.95 -15.39
CA SER A 87 5.30 13.08 -14.77
C SER A 87 5.55 11.94 -13.76
N PHE A 88 6.82 11.59 -13.55
CA PHE A 88 7.25 10.68 -12.47
C PHE A 88 6.88 11.23 -11.07
N ASP A 89 6.64 12.54 -10.95
CA ASP A 89 6.23 13.16 -9.69
C ASP A 89 4.71 13.18 -9.48
N THR A 90 3.91 12.70 -10.43
CA THR A 90 2.44 12.74 -10.35
C THR A 90 1.90 11.64 -9.43
N VAL A 91 2.49 10.44 -9.49
CA VAL A 91 2.17 9.30 -8.62
C VAL A 91 3.48 8.76 -8.08
N VAL A 92 3.63 8.69 -6.75
CA VAL A 92 4.90 8.39 -6.09
C VAL A 92 4.73 7.26 -5.08
N GLY A 93 5.51 6.20 -5.21
CA GLY A 93 5.57 5.11 -4.24
C GLY A 93 6.77 5.26 -3.30
N ILE A 94 6.51 5.34 -1.99
CA ILE A 94 7.53 5.44 -0.94
C ILE A 94 7.49 4.18 -0.08
N ILE A 95 8.64 3.53 0.06
CA ILE A 95 8.81 2.31 0.85
C ILE A 95 9.64 2.56 2.10
N ALA A 96 9.16 2.07 3.24
CA ALA A 96 9.90 2.10 4.50
C ALA A 96 11.28 1.42 4.33
N GLY A 97 12.35 2.13 4.71
CA GLY A 97 13.73 1.67 4.51
C GLY A 97 14.36 2.09 3.17
N GLY A 98 13.64 2.90 2.37
CA GLY A 98 14.13 3.51 1.13
C GLY A 98 14.43 2.51 0.01
N ASP A 99 15.15 2.94 -1.02
CA ASP A 99 15.42 2.14 -2.23
C ASP A 99 16.04 0.76 -1.96
N THR A 100 16.82 0.62 -0.89
CA THR A 100 17.39 -0.67 -0.49
C THR A 100 16.28 -1.68 -0.18
N ALA A 101 15.18 -1.22 0.42
CA ALA A 101 14.02 -2.02 0.78
C ALA A 101 13.30 -2.64 -0.43
N ILE A 102 13.48 -2.07 -1.63
CA ILE A 102 12.92 -2.62 -2.87
C ILE A 102 13.45 -4.03 -3.12
N ARG A 103 14.75 -4.25 -2.93
CA ARG A 103 15.41 -5.53 -3.25
C ARG A 103 15.70 -6.41 -2.04
N ARG A 104 15.89 -5.82 -0.87
CA ARG A 104 16.26 -6.54 0.36
C ARG A 104 15.38 -6.08 1.50
N ALA A 105 14.92 -6.99 2.35
CA ALA A 105 14.21 -6.59 3.56
C ALA A 105 15.15 -5.75 4.45
N VAL A 106 14.61 -4.67 5.01
CA VAL A 106 15.29 -3.84 6.00
C VAL A 106 14.57 -4.07 7.32
N GLU A 107 15.26 -4.68 8.28
CA GLU A 107 14.69 -4.97 9.59
C GLU A 107 14.28 -3.67 10.30
N PHE A 108 13.16 -3.71 11.02
CA PHE A 108 12.60 -2.62 11.84
C PHE A 108 12.25 -1.32 11.10
N ALA A 109 12.38 -1.27 9.77
CA ALA A 109 11.98 -0.10 8.98
C ALA A 109 10.48 0.23 9.14
N GLU A 110 9.66 -0.80 9.34
CA GLU A 110 8.21 -0.66 9.49
C GLU A 110 7.77 -0.19 10.88
N ASP A 111 8.66 -0.27 11.88
CA ASP A 111 8.36 0.06 13.28
C ASP A 111 8.54 1.55 13.61
N ASN A 112 9.17 2.32 12.72
CA ASN A 112 9.39 3.74 12.92
C ASN A 112 8.17 4.57 12.50
N ALA A 113 7.32 4.93 13.47
CA ALA A 113 6.11 5.71 13.25
C ALA A 113 6.34 7.15 12.75
N THR A 114 7.56 7.69 12.87
CA THR A 114 7.85 9.07 12.42
C THR A 114 8.47 9.14 11.03
N GLN A 115 9.07 8.04 10.55
CA GLN A 115 9.87 8.04 9.33
C GLN A 115 9.05 8.37 8.08
N ALA A 116 7.82 7.84 7.96
CA ALA A 116 6.99 8.09 6.78
C ALA A 116 6.76 9.58 6.53
N TRP A 117 6.61 10.39 7.60
CA TRP A 117 6.47 11.82 7.44
C TRP A 117 7.76 12.50 6.98
N VAL A 118 8.91 12.07 7.50
CA VAL A 118 10.23 12.55 7.06
C VAL A 118 10.41 12.27 5.57
N ASP A 119 10.11 11.05 5.13
CA ASP A 119 10.24 10.64 3.74
C ASP A 119 9.30 11.45 2.82
N LEU A 120 8.05 11.70 3.26
CA LEU A 120 7.10 12.54 2.54
C LEU A 120 7.53 14.01 2.45
N GLN A 121 8.27 14.53 3.44
CA GLN A 121 8.78 15.90 3.45
C GLN A 121 9.84 16.14 2.38
N GLU A 122 10.58 15.11 1.95
CA GLU A 122 11.53 15.21 0.83
C GLU A 122 10.83 15.62 -0.48
N TYR A 123 9.55 15.25 -0.61
CA TYR A 123 8.70 15.59 -1.75
C TYR A 123 7.88 16.87 -1.54
N GLN A 124 8.09 17.58 -0.42
CA GLN A 124 7.32 18.78 -0.08
C GLN A 124 5.80 18.52 -0.12
N ILE A 125 5.35 17.39 0.44
CA ILE A 125 3.93 17.04 0.48
C ILE A 125 3.11 18.17 1.14
N ASN A 126 1.94 18.45 0.60
CA ASN A 126 1.06 19.51 1.08
C ASN A 126 -0.43 19.12 0.98
N GLU A 127 -1.31 20.03 1.41
CA GLU A 127 -2.75 19.82 1.50
C GLU A 127 -3.46 19.60 0.15
N LYS A 128 -2.78 19.78 -0.99
CA LYS A 128 -3.31 19.43 -2.32
C LYS A 128 -3.09 17.97 -2.66
N ASP A 129 -2.14 17.31 -2.01
CA ASP A 129 -1.77 15.92 -2.27
C ASP A 129 -2.70 14.92 -1.57
N CYS A 130 -2.61 13.67 -2.00
CA CYS A 130 -3.31 12.52 -1.44
C CYS A 130 -2.30 11.48 -0.95
N LEU A 131 -2.54 10.88 0.20
CA LEU A 131 -1.69 9.83 0.77
C LEU A 131 -2.49 8.56 1.01
N VAL A 132 -2.08 7.46 0.37
CA VAL A 132 -2.66 6.13 0.55
C VAL A 132 -1.67 5.24 1.30
N GLY A 133 -2.07 4.78 2.48
CA GLY A 133 -1.28 3.88 3.30
C GLY A 133 -1.60 2.42 3.06
N LEU A 134 -0.58 1.61 2.79
CA LEU A 134 -0.69 0.20 2.43
C LEU A 134 -0.08 -0.69 3.52
N ALA A 135 -0.93 -1.42 4.25
CA ALA A 135 -0.51 -2.39 5.25
C ALA A 135 -1.57 -3.49 5.44
N ALA A 136 -1.25 -4.74 5.10
CA ALA A 136 -2.18 -5.87 5.24
C ALA A 136 -2.62 -6.09 6.69
N SER A 137 -1.71 -5.93 7.65
CA SER A 137 -2.01 -6.08 9.09
C SER A 137 -2.89 -4.95 9.64
N GLY A 138 -3.03 -3.84 8.91
CA GLY A 138 -3.68 -2.61 9.36
C GLY A 138 -3.04 -1.94 10.57
N THR A 139 -1.87 -2.42 11.04
CA THR A 139 -1.25 -1.99 12.31
C THR A 139 0.21 -1.54 12.18
N THR A 140 0.77 -1.51 10.98
CA THR A 140 2.16 -1.13 10.71
C THR A 140 2.47 0.31 11.17
N PRO A 141 3.38 0.52 12.15
CA PRO A 141 3.65 1.84 12.72
C PRO A 141 4.05 2.92 11.71
N TYR A 142 4.95 2.60 10.75
CA TYR A 142 5.36 3.51 9.67
C TYR A 142 4.15 4.09 8.92
N VAL A 143 3.22 3.21 8.52
CA VAL A 143 2.03 3.60 7.75
C VAL A 143 1.06 4.41 8.61
N ILE A 144 0.76 3.94 9.83
CA ILE A 144 -0.17 4.62 10.74
C ILE A 144 0.35 6.02 11.10
N GLY A 145 1.64 6.14 11.41
CA GLY A 145 2.25 7.41 11.79
C GLY A 145 2.29 8.41 10.63
N GLY A 146 2.56 7.95 9.41
CA GLY A 146 2.45 8.73 8.18
C GLY A 146 1.04 9.28 7.97
N LEU A 147 0.02 8.42 7.98
CA LEU A 147 -1.38 8.81 7.80
C LEU A 147 -1.85 9.79 8.88
N ASN A 148 -1.52 9.52 10.15
CA ASN A 148 -1.90 10.39 11.26
C ASN A 148 -1.27 11.79 11.14
N THR A 149 -0.02 11.87 10.67
CA THR A 149 0.67 13.15 10.51
C THR A 149 0.19 13.90 9.28
N ALA A 150 -0.04 13.22 8.16
CA ALA A 150 -0.58 13.80 6.94
C ALA A 150 -1.98 14.40 7.17
N ARG A 151 -2.86 13.71 7.93
CA ARG A 151 -4.18 14.23 8.30
C ARG A 151 -4.10 15.51 9.13
N LYS A 152 -3.13 15.64 10.04
CA LYS A 152 -2.91 16.87 10.81
C LYS A 152 -2.50 18.06 9.93
N HIS A 153 -1.90 17.80 8.77
CA HIS A 153 -1.48 18.80 7.79
C HIS A 153 -2.50 19.01 6.65
N GLY A 154 -3.71 18.43 6.77
CA GLY A 154 -4.78 18.63 5.78
C GLY A 154 -4.63 17.84 4.48
N VAL A 155 -3.69 16.89 4.42
CA VAL A 155 -3.56 15.95 3.30
C VAL A 155 -4.74 14.97 3.32
N LEU A 156 -5.27 14.63 2.14
CA LEU A 156 -6.29 13.58 2.02
C LEU A 156 -5.68 12.22 2.37
N THR A 157 -6.32 11.45 3.25
CA THR A 157 -5.93 10.08 3.66
C THR A 157 -7.09 9.12 3.63
#